data_AF-A0A3L6SZ87-F1
#
_entry.id   AF-A0A3L6SZ87-F1
#
_cell.length_a   1.000
_cell.length_b   1.000
_cell.length_c   1.000
_cell.angle_alpha   90.00
_cell.angle_beta   90.00
_cell.angle_gamma   90.00
#
_symmetry.space_group_name_H-M   'P 1'
#
loop_
_entity.id
_entity.type
_entity.pdbx_description
1 polymer ?
#
loop_
_entity_poly.entity_id
_entity_poly.type
_entity_poly.pdbx_seq_one_letter_code
_entity_poly.pdbx_strand_id
1 'polypeptide(L)' 'MWKLLMFGCTDAIQVCAKLEEAKKAYPDSYIRILSFDNVRQVQCIMLITYKPPGCEETGVA' A
#
# COMPACT_ATOMS: atom_id res chain seq x y z
N MET A 1 0.43 2.20 -9.53
CA MET A 1 1.51 1.43 -8.88
C MET A 1 2.58 2.43 -8.47
N TRP A 2 2.95 2.50 -7.18
CA TRP A 2 3.95 3.46 -6.70
C TRP A 2 5.35 2.86 -6.82
N LYS A 3 6.21 3.48 -7.64
CA LYS A 3 7.55 2.97 -7.96
C LYS A 3 7.49 1.51 -8.46
N LEU A 4 8.48 0.71 -8.10
CA LEU A 4 8.61 -0.72 -8.45
C LEU A 4 8.51 -1.59 -7.20
N LEU A 5 8.39 -2.91 -7.39
CA LEU A 5 8.43 -3.86 -6.29
C LEU A 5 9.73 -3.71 -5.49
N MET A 6 9.62 -3.74 -4.17
CA MET A 6 10.76 -3.67 -3.26
C MET A 6 11.40 -5.06 -3.11
N PHE A 7 12.11 -5.52 -4.15
CA PHE A 7 12.82 -6.81 -4.11
C PHE A 7 13.88 -6.83 -3.01
N GLY A 8 13.91 -7.89 -2.21
CA GLY A 8 14.90 -8.07 -1.13
C GLY A 8 14.70 -7.16 0.08
N CYS A 9 13.56 -6.47 0.20
CA CYS A 9 13.26 -5.68 1.39
C CYS A 9 12.98 -6.58 2.60
N THR A 10 13.76 -6.41 3.65
CA THR A 10 13.64 -7.16 4.92
C THR A 10 13.16 -6.29 6.09
N ASP A 11 13.10 -4.97 5.89
CA ASP A 11 12.75 -4.00 6.92
C ASP A 11 11.40 -3.33 6.63
N ALA A 12 10.45 -3.51 7.55
CA ALA A 12 9.12 -2.91 7.45
C ALA A 12 9.15 -1.37 7.51
N ILE A 13 10.15 -0.78 8.17
CA ILE A 13 10.26 0.68 8.31
C ILE A 13 10.46 1.33 6.93
N GLN A 14 11.19 0.68 6.03
CA GLN A 14 11.38 1.18 4.66
C GLN A 14 10.07 1.19 3.86
N VAL A 15 9.21 0.20 4.06
CA VAL A 15 7.89 0.13 3.41
C VAL A 15 7.00 1.27 3.92
N CYS A 16 7.00 1.52 5.23
CA CYS A 16 6.27 2.63 5.84
C CYS A 16 6.78 3.99 5.34
N ALA A 17 8.09 4.17 5.20
CA ALA A 17 8.66 5.40 4.64
C ALA A 17 8.17 5.64 3.20
N LYS A 18 8.11 4.60 2.36
CA LYS A 18 7.58 4.71 0.99
C LYS A 18 6.08 4.98 0.95
N LEU A 19 5.32 4.48 1.93
CA LEU A 19 3.92 4.81 2.09
C LEU A 19 3.72 6.31 2.37
N GLU A 20 4.52 6.89 3.28
CA GLU A 20 4.44 8.32 3.60
C GLU A 20 4.87 9.20 2.40
N GLU A 21 5.89 8.79 1.65
CA GLU A 21 6.24 9.44 0.38
C GLU A 21 5.07 9.44 -0.62
N ALA A 22 4.37 8.29 -0.75
CA ALA A 22 3.23 8.16 -1.65
C ALA A 22 2.03 9.00 -1.20
N LYS A 23 1.73 9.01 0.12
CA LYS A 23 0.68 9.85 0.72
C LYS A 23 0.94 11.33 0.48
N LYS A 24 2.19 11.79 0.62
CA LYS A 24 2.55 13.19 0.38
C LYS A 24 2.43 13.58 -1.09
N ALA A 25 2.74 12.66 -2.01
CA ALA A 25 2.62 12.92 -3.44
C ALA A 25 1.16 12.92 -3.92
N TYR A 26 0.32 12.06 -3.34
CA TYR A 26 -1.08 11.88 -3.73
C TYR A 26 -1.99 11.77 -2.48
N PRO A 27 -2.32 12.89 -1.82
CA PRO A 27 -3.10 12.88 -0.58
C PRO A 27 -4.58 12.49 -0.79
N ASP A 28 -5.12 12.68 -1.99
CA ASP A 28 -6.54 12.40 -2.27
C ASP A 28 -6.77 10.98 -2.83
N SER A 29 -5.74 10.13 -2.81
CA SER A 29 -5.78 8.78 -3.39
C SER A 29 -5.79 7.71 -2.31
N TYR A 30 -6.53 6.64 -2.54
CA TYR A 30 -6.39 5.41 -1.75
C TYR A 30 -5.03 4.77 -2.01
N ILE A 31 -4.35 4.38 -0.93
CA ILE A 31 -3.09 3.66 -1.03
C ILE A 31 -3.24 2.30 -0.38
N ARG A 32 -2.76 1.29 -1.10
CA ARG A 32 -2.81 -0.11 -0.70
C ARG A 32 -1.42 -0.73 -0.81
N ILE A 33 -1.10 -1.57 0.16
CA ILE A 33 0.11 -2.40 0.14
C ILE A 33 -0.27 -3.76 -0.43
N LEU A 34 0.58 -4.21 -1.35
CA LEU A 34 0.43 -5.46 -2.09
C LEU A 34 1.69 -6.29 -1.86
N SER A 35 1.52 -7.59 -1.66
CA SER A 35 2.63 -8.54 -1.60
C SER A 35 2.44 -9.64 -2.63
N PHE A 36 3.52 -9.99 -3.31
CA PHE A 36 3.55 -11.00 -4.37
C PHE A 36 4.48 -12.13 -3.99
N ASP A 37 4.08 -13.36 -4.30
CA ASP A 37 4.93 -14.55 -4.23
C ASP A 37 5.42 -14.88 -5.63
N ASN A 38 6.74 -14.88 -5.82
CA ASN A 38 7.37 -15.12 -7.11
C ASN A 38 7.35 -16.60 -7.52
N VAL A 39 7.30 -17.53 -6.58
CA VAL A 39 7.25 -18.98 -6.84
C VAL A 39 5.86 -19.35 -7.34
N ARG A 40 4.82 -18.85 -6.67
CA ARG A 40 3.43 -19.09 -7.05
C ARG A 40 2.94 -18.14 -8.15
N GLN A 41 3.68 -17.08 -8.45
CA GLN A 41 3.32 -16.04 -9.42
C GLN A 41 1.96 -15.38 -9.16
N VAL A 42 1.62 -15.16 -7.89
CA VAL A 42 0.34 -14.59 -7.47
C VAL A 42 0.52 -13.48 -6.44
N GLN A 43 -0.50 -12.62 -6.35
CA GLN A 43 -0.65 -11.66 -5.27
C GLN A 43 -1.19 -12.37 -4.03
N CYS A 44 -0.44 -12.36 -2.94
CA CYS A 44 -0.78 -13.09 -1.72
C CYS A 44 -1.48 -12.23 -0.67
N ILE A 45 -1.15 -10.93 -0.59
CA ILE A 45 -1.67 -10.03 0.44
C ILE A 45 -2.05 -8.70 -0.20
N MET A 46 -3.15 -8.14 0.30
CA MET A 46 -3.70 -6.85 -0.10
C MET A 46 -4.30 -6.15 1.11
N LEU A 47 -3.75 -5.00 1.48
CA LEU A 47 -4.24 -4.19 2.60
C LEU A 47 -4.36 -2.73 2.18
N ILE A 48 -5.49 -2.10 2.50
CA ILE A 48 -5.64 -0.64 2.38
C ILE A 48 -4.95 -0.01 3.58
N THR A 49 -3.91 0.79 3.34
CA THR A 49 -3.11 1.44 4.39
C THR A 49 -3.37 2.93 4.51
N TYR A 50 -4.02 3.53 3.51
CA TYR A 50 -4.45 4.92 3.56
C TYR A 50 -5.78 5.11 2.84
N LYS A 51 -6.69 5.80 3.52
CA LYS A 51 -7.95 6.32 2.95
C LYS A 51 -7.84 7.85 2.87
N PRO A 52 -8.19 8.47 1.74
CA PRO A 52 -8.19 9.92 1.63
C PRO A 52 -9.30 10.53 2.51
N PRO A 53 -9.11 11.76 3.02
CA PRO A 53 -10.12 12.45 3.82
C PRO A 53 -11.39 12.69 2.98
N GLY A 54 -12.56 12.41 3.56
CA GLY A 54 -13.86 12.60 2.90
C GLY A 54 -14.44 11.38 2.19
N CYS A 55 -13.72 10.25 2.17
CA CYS A 55 -14.24 8.98 1.66
C CYS A 55 -14.53 7.99 2.80
N GLU A 56 -15.14 8.50 3.88
CA GLU A 56 -15.69 7.68 4.95
C GLU A 56 -16.86 6.86 4.40
N GLU A 57 -16.69 5.54 4.36
CA GLU A 57 -17.79 4.61 4.16
C GLU A 57 -18.69 4.74 5.39
N THR A 58 -19.93 5.17 5.19
CA THR A 58 -21.00 4.99 6.17
C THR A 58 -21.01 3.50 6.51
N GLY A 59 -20.58 3.18 7.73
CA GLY A 59 -20.41 1.80 8.16
C GLY A 59 -21.68 1.00 7.93
N VAL A 60 -21.60 -0.02 7.09
CA VAL A 60 -22.53 -1.14 7.17
C VAL A 60 -21.72 -2.28 7.77
N ALA A 61 -21.99 -2.50 9.06
CA ALA A 61 -21.55 -3.64 9.83
C ALA A 61 -22.13 -4.95 9.27
#